data_AF-A0A519GMV8-F1
#
_entry.id   AF-A0A519GMV8-F1
#
_cell.length_a   1.000
_cell.length_b   1.000
_cell.length_c   1.000
_cell.angle_alpha   90.00
_cell.angle_beta   90.00
_cell.angle_gamma   90.00
#
_symmetry.space_group_name_H-M   'P 1'
#
loop_
_entity.id
_entity.type
_entity.pdbx_description
1 polymer ?
#
loop_
_entity_poly.entity_id
_entity_poly.type
_entity_poly.pdbx_seq_one_letter_code
_entity_poly.pdbx_strand_id
1 'polypeptide(L)'
;MIDDIQKRALHRTRILEGQIRGLAKMIENEDYCMDIIGQSRAIQKALVSLDKLLIENHLRTHVTHMFEHGGDQREQAVAELLKAYDLETR
;
A
#
# COMPACT_ATOMS: atom_id res chain seq x y z
N MET A 1 -14.82 4.42 -0.83
CA MET A 1 -14.11 3.15 -0.58
C MET A 1 -15.15 2.07 -0.35
N ILE A 2 -14.93 0.86 -0.85
CA ILE A 2 -15.78 -0.31 -0.59
C ILE A 2 -15.60 -0.73 0.88
N ASP A 3 -16.70 -0.97 1.61
CA ASP A 3 -16.68 -1.19 3.06
C ASP A 3 -15.79 -2.36 3.51
N ASP A 4 -15.84 -3.50 2.81
CA ASP A 4 -14.95 -4.65 3.09
C ASP A 4 -13.47 -4.28 2.92
N ILE A 5 -13.15 -3.59 1.82
CA ILE A 5 -11.77 -3.18 1.54
C ILE A 5 -11.29 -2.18 2.60
N GLN A 6 -12.11 -1.23 3.02
CA GLN A 6 -11.78 -0.29 4.08
C GLN A 6 -11.45 -1.01 5.39
N LYS A 7 -12.28 -1.96 5.82
CA LYS A 7 -12.05 -2.74 7.05
C LYS A 7 -10.73 -3.51 6.98
N ARG A 8 -10.46 -4.18 5.84
CA ARG A 8 -9.22 -4.92 5.62
C ARG A 8 -7.99 -4.03 5.57
N ALA A 9 -8.09 -2.85 4.93
CA ALA A 9 -7.01 -1.87 4.88
C ALA A 9 -6.66 -1.38 6.28
N LEU A 10 -7.66 -0.96 7.07
CA LEU A 10 -7.46 -0.53 8.46
C LEU A 10 -6.88 -1.65 9.34
N HIS A 11 -7.31 -2.89 9.14
CA HIS A 11 -6.72 -4.03 9.85
C HIS A 11 -5.21 -4.19 9.54
N ARG A 12 -4.82 -4.10 8.26
CA ARG A 12 -3.41 -4.15 7.83
C ARG A 12 -2.60 -2.98 8.37
N THR A 13 -3.15 -1.78 8.37
CA THR A 13 -2.49 -0.60 8.95
C THR A 13 -2.18 -0.80 10.44
N ARG A 14 -3.11 -1.37 11.23
CA ARG A 14 -2.87 -1.67 12.66
C ARG A 14 -1.75 -2.69 12.87
N ILE A 15 -1.63 -3.68 11.98
CA ILE A 15 -0.53 -4.66 12.02
C ILE A 15 0.80 -3.95 11.73
N LEU A 16 0.85 -3.15 10.67
CA LEU A 16 2.03 -2.36 10.29
C LEU A 16 2.50 -1.45 11.43
N GLU A 17 1.57 -0.79 12.12
CA GLU A 17 1.87 0.05 13.28
C GLU A 17 2.58 -0.76 14.40
N GLY A 18 2.12 -1.99 14.65
CA GLY A 18 2.78 -2.92 15.57
C GLY A 18 4.18 -3.32 15.11
N GLN A 19 4.35 -3.59 13.80
CA GLN A 19 5.65 -3.96 13.24
C GLN A 19 6.66 -2.81 13.33
N ILE A 20 6.22 -1.56 13.07
CA ILE A 20 7.05 -0.35 13.18
C ILE A 20 7.49 -0.14 14.64
N ARG A 21 6.58 -0.29 15.60
CA ARG A 21 6.94 -0.26 17.03
C ARG A 21 7.95 -1.35 17.39
N GLY A 22 7.79 -2.55 16.84
CA GLY A 22 8.75 -3.64 17.02
C GLY A 22 10.12 -3.28 16.48
N LEU A 23 10.19 -2.73 15.27
CA LEU A 23 11.44 -2.28 14.64
C LEU A 23 12.15 -1.20 15.48
N ALA A 24 11.40 -0.22 16.00
CA ALA A 24 11.97 0.82 16.86
C ALA A 24 12.63 0.22 18.11
N LYS A 25 11.95 -0.72 18.79
CA LYS A 25 12.53 -1.43 19.95
C LYS A 25 13.79 -2.20 19.61
N MET A 26 13.84 -2.86 18.45
CA MET A 26 15.04 -3.60 18.04
C MET A 26 16.24 -2.66 17.85
N ILE A 27 16.00 -1.45 17.32
CA ILE A 27 17.02 -0.42 17.16
C ILE A 27 17.46 0.10 18.53
N GLU A 28 16.53 0.41 19.43
CA GLU A 28 16.81 0.88 20.80
C GLU A 28 17.61 -0.14 21.62
N ASN A 29 17.37 -1.43 21.41
CA ASN A 29 18.06 -2.52 22.09
C ASN A 29 19.43 -2.88 21.47
N GLU A 30 19.82 -2.22 20.38
CA GLU A 30 21.03 -2.57 19.59
C GLU A 30 21.03 -4.05 19.14
N ASP A 31 19.86 -4.56 18.74
CA ASP A 31 19.72 -5.93 18.21
C ASP A 31 20.57 -6.13 16.94
N TYR A 32 20.82 -7.39 16.59
CA TYR A 32 21.65 -7.74 15.44
C TYR A 32 21.14 -7.10 14.14
N CYS A 33 22.03 -6.38 13.45
CA CYS A 33 21.68 -5.58 12.28
C CYS A 33 20.93 -6.35 11.18
N MET A 34 21.26 -7.62 10.96
CA MET A 34 20.57 -8.41 9.94
C MET A 34 19.12 -8.71 10.30
N ASP A 35 18.80 -8.84 11.59
CA ASP A 35 17.44 -9.06 12.06
C ASP A 35 16.61 -7.78 11.92
N ILE A 36 17.20 -6.63 12.24
CA ILE A 36 16.60 -5.30 12.00
C ILE A 36 16.29 -5.12 10.50
N ILE A 37 17.25 -5.44 9.62
CA ILE A 37 17.05 -5.39 8.16
C ILE A 37 15.95 -6.36 7.73
N GLY A 38 15.90 -7.57 8.30
CA GLY A 38 14.85 -8.55 8.05
C GLY A 38 13.46 -8.01 8.39
N GLN A 39 13.31 -7.42 9.58
CA GLN A 39 12.06 -6.80 10.04
C GLN A 39 11.66 -5.61 9.17
N SER A 40 12.61 -4.74 8.81
CA SER A 40 12.39 -3.62 7.89
C SER A 40 11.85 -4.09 6.53
N ARG A 41 12.44 -5.15 5.95
CA ARG A 41 11.96 -5.76 4.71
C ARG A 41 10.58 -6.39 4.85
N ALA A 42 10.25 -6.96 6.01
CA ALA A 42 8.92 -7.50 6.27
C ALA A 42 7.86 -6.38 6.28
N ILE A 43 8.18 -5.23 6.88
CA ILE A 43 7.33 -4.03 6.86
C ILE A 43 7.12 -3.52 5.43
N GLN A 44 8.18 -3.42 4.63
CA GLN A 44 8.08 -3.01 3.22
C GLN A 44 7.12 -3.92 2.44
N LYS A 45 7.23 -5.24 2.59
CA LYS A 45 6.31 -6.20 1.95
C LYS A 45 4.86 -6.05 2.43
N ALA A 46 4.65 -5.75 3.71
CA ALA A 46 3.33 -5.51 4.25
C ALA A 46 2.71 -4.20 3.70
N LEU A 47 3.52 -3.15 3.49
CA LEU A 47 3.10 -1.91 2.81
C LEU A 47 2.69 -2.18 1.36
N VAL A 48 3.51 -2.88 0.58
CA VAL A 48 3.15 -3.28 -0.80
C VAL A 48 1.83 -4.05 -0.84
N SER A 49 1.60 -4.93 0.14
CA SER A 49 0.33 -5.65 0.26
C SER A 49 -0.85 -4.72 0.53
N LEU A 50 -0.68 -3.71 1.40
CA LEU A 50 -1.69 -2.67 1.65
C LEU A 50 -1.97 -1.85 0.38
N ASP A 51 -0.93 -1.43 -0.34
CA ASP A 51 -1.06 -0.63 -1.56
C ASP A 51 -1.87 -1.36 -2.63
N LYS A 52 -1.61 -2.66 -2.84
CA LYS A 52 -2.41 -3.50 -3.75
C LYS A 52 -3.89 -3.51 -3.41
N LEU A 53 -4.22 -3.57 -2.13
CA LEU A 53 -5.62 -3.54 -1.67
C LEU A 53 -6.27 -2.16 -1.92
N LEU A 54 -5.52 -1.07 -1.74
CA LEU A 54 -6.00 0.29 -2.02
C LEU A 54 -6.17 0.54 -3.52
N ILE A 55 -5.24 0.05 -4.34
CA ILE A 55 -5.34 0.08 -5.81
C ILE A 55 -6.55 -0.71 -6.28
N GLU A 56 -6.81 -1.89 -5.72
CA GLU A 56 -8.04 -2.66 -6.03
C GLU A 56 -9.29 -1.82 -5.76
N ASN A 57 -9.37 -1.13 -4.62
CA ASN A 57 -10.48 -0.23 -4.36
C ASN A 57 -10.56 0.90 -5.40
N HIS A 58 -9.45 1.56 -5.70
CA HIS A 58 -9.41 2.67 -6.66
C HIS A 58 -9.92 2.25 -8.04
N LEU A 59 -9.47 1.07 -8.51
CA LEU A 59 -9.89 0.47 -9.76
C LEU A 59 -11.40 0.22 -9.80
N ARG A 60 -11.96 -0.36 -8.73
CA ARG A 60 -13.38 -0.71 -8.68
C ARG A 60 -14.30 0.50 -8.51
N THR A 61 -13.83 1.59 -7.89
CA THR A 61 -14.67 2.77 -7.63
C THR A 61 -14.41 3.92 -8.58
N HIS A 62 -13.21 4.50 -8.58
CA HIS A 62 -12.96 5.75 -9.29
C HIS A 62 -12.64 5.51 -10.76
N VAL A 63 -11.80 4.52 -11.07
CA VAL A 63 -11.40 4.24 -12.45
C VAL A 63 -12.60 3.80 -13.27
N THR A 64 -13.48 2.93 -12.74
CA THR A 64 -14.74 2.58 -13.41
C THR A 64 -15.53 3.82 -13.84
N HIS A 65 -15.76 4.74 -12.91
CA HIS A 65 -16.49 5.98 -13.21
C HIS A 65 -15.74 6.87 -14.20
N MET A 66 -14.43 7.06 -14.07
CA MET A 66 -13.64 7.88 -14.99
C MET A 66 -13.70 7.34 -16.43
N PHE A 67 -13.70 6.02 -16.60
CA PHE A 67 -13.85 5.39 -17.92
C PHE A 67 -15.26 5.53 -18.47
N GLU A 68 -16.30 5.48 -17.63
CA GLU A 68 -17.69 5.74 -18.04
C GLU A 68 -17.90 7.17 -18.54
N HIS A 69 -17.25 8.16 -17.90
CA HIS A 69 -17.35 9.57 -18.31
C HIS A 69 -16.54 9.88 -19.58
N GLY A 70 -15.42 9.20 -19.81
CA GLY A 70 -14.59 9.36 -20.99
C GLY A 70 -13.80 10.68 -21.03
N GLY A 71 -13.24 11.00 -22.21
CA GLY A 71 -12.45 12.22 -22.44
C GLY A 71 -11.24 12.31 -21.49
N ASP A 72 -11.01 13.51 -20.96
CA ASP A 72 -9.88 13.81 -20.07
C ASP A 72 -9.86 12.93 -18.80
N GLN A 73 -11.01 12.51 -18.28
CA GLN A 73 -11.06 11.65 -17.10
C GLN A 73 -10.49 10.26 -17.39
N ARG A 74 -10.72 9.73 -18.59
CA ARG A 74 -10.14 8.45 -19.01
C ARG A 74 -8.62 8.57 -19.15
N GLU A 75 -8.14 9.64 -19.77
CA GLU A 75 -6.69 9.87 -19.91
C GLU A 75 -6.00 10.05 -18.54
N GLN A 76 -6.66 10.73 -17.60
CA GLN A 76 -6.20 10.82 -16.22
C GLN A 76 -6.11 9.43 -15.56
N ALA A 77 -7.14 8.60 -15.70
CA ALA A 77 -7.15 7.25 -15.13
C ALA A 77 -6.00 6.39 -15.68
N VAL A 78 -5.73 6.47 -17.00
CA VAL A 78 -4.60 5.76 -17.63
C VAL A 78 -3.26 6.26 -17.05
N ALA A 79 -3.08 7.57 -16.94
CA ALA A 79 -1.86 8.15 -16.39
C ALA A 79 -1.62 7.77 -14.92
N GLU A 80 -2.68 7.75 -14.10
CA GLU A 80 -2.62 7.31 -12.71
C GLU A 80 -2.18 5.84 -12.58
N LEU A 81 -2.72 4.96 -13.42
CA LEU A 81 -2.39 3.53 -13.39
C LEU A 81 -0.94 3.25 -13.85
N LEU A 82 -0.48 3.95 -14.90
CA LEU A 82 0.92 3.87 -15.32
C LEU A 82 1.87 4.34 -14.21
N LYS A 83 1.54 5.45 -13.54
CA LYS A 83 2.32 5.95 -12.40
C LYS A 83 2.36 4.96 -11.24
N ALA A 84 1.24 4.28 -10.94
CA ALA A 84 1.18 3.28 -9.89
C ALA A 84 2.08 2.06 -10.20
N TYR A 85 2.11 1.62 -11.47
CA TYR A 85 2.97 0.52 -11.92
C TYR A 85 4.47 0.84 -11.80
N ASP A 86 4.88 2.07 -12.16
CA ASP A 86 6.28 2.49 -12.07
C ASP A 86 6.78 2.55 -10.62
N LEU A 87 5.91 2.84 -9.65
CA LEU A 87 6.25 2.86 -8.23
C LEU A 87 6.53 1.45 -7.68
N GLU A 88 5.90 0.40 -8.21
CA GLU A 88 6.20 -0.98 -7.81
C GLU A 88 7.56 -1.48 -8.32
N THR A 89 8.14 -0.81 -9.33
CA THR A 89 9.38 -1.24 -10.00
C THR A 89 10.64 -0.58 -9.40
N ARG A 90 10.49 0.32 -8.43
CA ARG A 90 11.57 1.05 -7.75
C ARG A 90 11.84 0.50 -6.36
#